data_AF-A0A5P2DJH2-F1
#
_entry.id   AF-A0A5P2DJH2-F1
#
_cell.length_a   1.000
_cell.length_b   1.000
_cell.length_c   1.000
_cell.angle_alpha   90.00
_cell.angle_beta   90.00
_cell.angle_gamma   90.00
#
_symmetry.space_group_name_H-M   'P 1'
#
loop_
_entity.id
_entity.type
_entity.pdbx_description
1 polymer ?
#
loop_
_entity_poly.entity_id
_entity_poly.type
_entity_poly.pdbx_seq_one_letter_code
_entity_poly.pdbx_strand_id
1 'polypeptide(L)' 'MDKKNALRAGAVTAGTALMMLLMTSPALALTRDDGDDPGPGLSIGETVGLYVALPLVIFLGIIGLVMVLDKSDRKQKQA' A
#
# COMPACT_ATOMS: atom_id res chain seq x y z
N MET A 1 3.72 46.53 -33.22
CA MET A 1 2.66 45.51 -33.06
C MET A 1 1.32 46.21 -32.93
N ASP A 2 0.30 45.75 -33.64
CA ASP A 2 -1.04 46.33 -33.57
C ASP A 2 -1.76 45.99 -32.26
N LYS A 3 -2.54 46.93 -31.72
CA LYS A 3 -3.33 46.74 -30.49
C LYS A 3 -4.24 45.50 -30.56
N LYS A 4 -4.73 45.16 -31.76
CA LYS A 4 -5.54 43.96 -32.02
C LYS A 4 -4.74 42.68 -31.84
N ASN A 5 -3.47 42.66 -32.21
CA ASN A 5 -2.60 41.49 -32.04
C ASN A 5 -2.19 41.33 -30.58
N ALA A 6 -1.98 42.43 -29.85
CA ALA A 6 -1.75 42.40 -28.40
C ALA A 6 -2.96 41.84 -27.63
N LEU A 7 -4.19 42.26 -28.00
CA LEU A 7 -5.42 41.74 -27.39
C LEU A 7 -5.61 40.24 -27.65
N ARG A 8 -5.35 39.79 -28.88
CA ARG A 8 -5.44 38.36 -29.24
C ARG A 8 -4.40 37.52 -28.52
N ALA A 9 -3.16 38.00 -28.44
CA ALA A 9 -2.10 37.33 -27.69
C ALA A 9 -2.46 37.23 -26.20
N GLY A 10 -2.94 38.32 -25.60
CA GLY A 10 -3.37 38.34 -24.19
C GLY A 10 -4.53 37.37 -23.92
N ALA A 11 -5.55 37.34 -24.79
CA ALA A 11 -6.68 36.41 -24.65
C ALA A 11 -6.25 34.94 -24.77
N VAL A 12 -5.34 34.63 -25.70
CA VAL A 12 -4.78 33.27 -25.84
C VAL A 12 -3.96 32.90 -24.62
N THR A 13 -3.02 33.74 -24.19
CA THR A 13 -2.18 33.44 -23.01
C THR A 13 -3.03 33.28 -21.74
N ALA A 14 -4.04 34.14 -21.51
CA ALA A 14 -4.92 34.03 -20.36
C ALA A 14 -5.82 32.79 -20.44
N GLY A 15 -6.37 32.49 -21.62
CA GLY A 15 -7.19 31.29 -21.83
C GLY A 15 -6.39 30.00 -21.67
N THR A 16 -5.17 29.94 -22.20
CA THR A 16 -4.29 28.78 -22.05
C THR A 16 -3.80 28.65 -20.61
N ALA A 17 -3.40 29.75 -19.95
CA ALA A 17 -3.01 29.70 -18.53
C ALA A 17 -4.19 29.24 -17.65
N LEU A 18 -5.38 29.77 -17.87
CA LEU A 18 -6.59 29.31 -17.18
C LEU A 18 -6.87 27.83 -17.46
N MET A 19 -6.81 27.40 -18.72
CA MET A 19 -7.04 25.99 -19.08
C MET A 19 -5.99 25.06 -18.49
N MET A 20 -4.72 25.47 -18.48
CA MET A 20 -3.65 24.72 -17.80
C MET A 20 -3.91 24.65 -16.29
N LEU A 21 -4.35 25.74 -15.66
CA LEU A 21 -4.73 25.77 -14.24
C LEU A 21 -5.97 24.91 -13.93
N LEU A 22 -6.95 24.85 -14.84
CA LEU A 22 -8.15 24.03 -14.69
C LEU A 22 -7.89 22.54 -14.96
N MET A 23 -6.92 22.22 -15.82
CA MET A 23 -6.55 20.83 -16.16
C MET A 23 -5.49 20.23 -15.23
N THR A 24 -4.80 21.06 -14.44
CA THR A 24 -3.90 20.60 -13.36
C THR A 24 -4.68 20.42 -12.05
N SER A 25 -5.35 19.28 -11.92
CA SER A 25 -5.84 18.78 -10.63
C SER A 25 -4.75 18.02 -9.88
N PRO A 26 -3.83 18.72 -9.18
CA PRO A 26 -3.42 18.23 -7.87
C PRO A 26 -3.41 19.32 -6.78
N ALA A 27 -3.68 20.60 -7.11
CA ALA A 27 -3.58 21.71 -6.15
C ALA A 27 -4.87 21.99 -5.35
N LEU A 28 -6.01 21.40 -5.74
CA LEU A 28 -7.29 21.47 -5.02
C LEU A 28 -7.71 20.10 -4.45
N ALA A 29 -6.77 19.17 -4.28
CA ALA A 29 -7.01 17.90 -3.61
C ALA A 29 -6.74 18.04 -2.09
N LEU A 30 -7.59 18.80 -1.40
CA LEU A 30 -7.78 18.68 0.06
C LEU A 30 -8.88 17.66 0.39
N THR A 31 -9.22 16.80 -0.58
CA THR A 31 -9.93 15.55 -0.34
C THR A 31 -8.90 14.61 0.29
N ARG A 32 -8.89 14.54 1.63
CA ARG A 32 -8.23 13.46 2.36
C ARG A 32 -8.70 12.16 1.74
N ASP A 33 -7.78 11.45 1.11
CA ASP A 33 -8.05 10.13 0.58
C ASP A 33 -8.09 9.16 1.76
N ASP A 34 -8.96 8.16 1.73
CA ASP A 34 -9.00 7.11 2.77
C ASP A 34 -7.69 6.28 2.78
N GLY A 35 -6.81 6.49 1.79
CA GLY A 35 -5.43 6.02 1.77
C GLY A 35 -4.43 6.88 2.55
N ASP A 36 -4.78 8.11 2.94
CA ASP A 36 -3.91 9.02 3.71
C ASP A 36 -3.92 8.73 5.21
N ASP A 37 -5.01 8.15 5.73
CA ASP A 37 -5.12 7.72 7.13
C ASP A 37 -5.02 6.20 7.22
N PRO A 38 -3.84 5.64 7.53
CA PRO A 38 -3.67 4.19 7.67
C PRO A 38 -4.38 3.62 8.91
N GLY A 39 -5.10 4.43 9.68
CA GLY A 39 -5.72 4.05 10.93
C GLY A 39 -4.72 3.91 12.07
N PRO A 40 -5.17 3.43 13.24
CA PRO A 40 -4.26 3.19 14.36
C PRO A 40 -3.25 2.09 14.00
N GLY A 41 -1.97 2.43 14.05
CA GLY A 41 -0.89 1.48 13.81
C GLY A 41 -0.86 0.36 14.85
N LEU A 42 -0.30 -0.80 14.47
CA LEU A 42 -0.12 -1.91 15.39
C LEU A 42 0.78 -1.53 16.57
N SER A 43 0.40 -2.00 17.76
CA SER A 43 1.31 -1.97 18.90
C SER A 43 2.52 -2.88 18.65
N ILE A 44 3.63 -2.59 19.33
CA ILE A 44 4.85 -3.40 19.26
C ILE A 44 4.57 -4.88 19.58
N GLY A 45 3.68 -5.12 20.56
CA GLY A 45 3.27 -6.48 20.93
C GLY A 45 2.54 -7.20 19.82
N GLU A 46 1.63 -6.53 19.12
CA GLU A 46 0.91 -7.10 17.97
C GLU A 46 1.86 -7.36 16.80
N THR A 47 2.78 -6.44 16.52
CA THR A 47 3.77 -6.63 15.44
C THR A 47 4.65 -7.84 15.71
N VAL A 48 5.21 -7.95 16.92
CA VAL A 48 6.04 -9.11 17.29
C VAL A 48 5.19 -10.38 17.34
N GLY A 49 3.97 -10.31 17.87
CA GLY A 49 3.05 -11.43 17.93
C GLY A 49 2.72 -12.01 16.56
N LEU A 50 2.28 -11.16 15.62
CA LEU A 50 1.83 -11.59 14.30
C LEU A 50 2.96 -11.93 13.34
N TYR A 51 4.06 -11.17 13.37
CA TYR A 51 5.12 -11.30 12.35
C TYR A 51 6.33 -12.10 12.82
N VAL A 52 6.44 -12.40 14.13
CA VAL A 52 7.56 -13.18 14.68
C VAL A 52 7.05 -14.42 15.40
N ALA A 53 6.22 -14.26 16.42
CA ALA A 53 5.78 -15.38 17.24
C ALA A 53 4.89 -16.35 16.44
N LEU A 54 3.90 -15.84 15.70
CA LEU A 54 2.97 -16.66 14.93
C LEU A 54 3.69 -17.53 13.85
N PRO A 55 4.60 -17.00 13.01
CA PRO A 55 5.40 -17.83 12.11
C PRO A 55 6.22 -18.92 12.81
N LEU A 56 6.83 -18.60 13.96
CA LEU A 56 7.61 -19.58 14.73
C LEU A 56 6.74 -20.70 15.29
N VAL A 57 5.56 -20.37 15.82
CA VAL A 57 4.61 -21.37 16.34
C VAL A 57 4.15 -22.30 15.23
N ILE A 58 3.80 -21.76 14.06
CA ILE A 58 3.42 -22.56 12.88
C ILE A 58 4.57 -23.50 12.48
N PHE A 59 5.80 -22.97 12.41
CA PHE A 59 6.98 -23.77 12.05
C PHE A 59 7.23 -24.90 13.03
N LEU A 60 7.20 -24.61 14.34
CA LEU A 60 7.35 -25.63 15.38
C LEU A 60 6.23 -26.66 15.34
N GLY A 61 5.00 -26.24 15.06
CA GLY A 61 3.87 -27.13 14.84
C GLY A 61 4.14 -28.11 13.70
N ILE A 62 4.60 -27.61 12.55
CA ILE A 62 4.95 -28.45 11.39
C ILE A 62 6.05 -29.44 11.75
N ILE A 63 7.15 -28.99 12.38
CA ILE A 63 8.24 -29.88 12.80
C ILE A 63 7.72 -30.97 13.73
N GLY A 64 6.91 -30.60 14.73
CA GLY A 64 6.31 -31.55 15.66
C GLY A 64 5.47 -32.60 14.94
N LEU A 65 4.61 -32.17 14.01
CA LEU A 65 3.80 -33.07 13.20
C LEU A 65 4.66 -34.02 12.36
N VAL A 66 5.70 -33.51 11.69
CA VAL A 66 6.62 -34.32 10.87
C VAL A 66 7.31 -35.39 11.73
N MET A 67 7.80 -35.03 12.92
CA MET A 67 8.46 -35.99 13.82
C MET A 67 7.51 -37.08 14.32
N VAL A 68 6.26 -36.72 14.65
CA VAL A 68 5.24 -37.67 15.11
C VAL A 68 4.83 -38.63 13.98
N LEU A 69 4.64 -38.10 12.76
CA LEU A 69 4.23 -38.90 11.61
C LEU A 69 5.35 -39.83 11.12
N ASP A 70 6.60 -39.34 11.03
CA ASP A 70 7.75 -40.18 10.63
C ASP A 70 7.96 -41.37 11.58
N LYS A 71 7.79 -41.14 12.89
CA LYS A 71 7.88 -42.23 13.89
C LYS A 71 6.77 -43.27 13.72
N SER A 72 5.59 -42.85 13.29
CA SER A 72 4.44 -43.74 13.07
C SER A 72 4.68 -44.68 11.89
N ASP A 73 5.20 -44.16 10.78
CA ASP A 73 5.54 -44.96 9.58
C ASP A 73 6.65 -45.98 9.85
N ARG A 74 7.67 -45.61 10.64
CA ARG A 74 8.75 -46.55 11.01
C ARG A 74 8.26 -47.70 11.87
N LYS A 75 7.33 -47.46 12.80
CA LYS A 75 6.72 -48.51 13.63
C LYS A 75 5.91 -49.50 12.78
N GLN A 76 5.17 -49.00 11.79
CA GLN A 76 4.37 -49.85 10.89
C GLN A 76 5.25 -50.77 10.02
N LYS A 77 6.44 -50.32 9.62
CA LYS A 77 7.38 -51.13 8.81
C LYS A 77 8.16 -52.19 9.61
N GLN A 78 8.13 -52.14 10.93
CA GLN A 78 8.84 -53.06 11.83
C GLN A 78 7.92 -54.11 12.48
N ALA A 79 6.62 -54.04 12.23
CA ALA A 79 5.61 -55.03 12.63
C ALA A 79 5.24 -55.92 11.44
#